data_AF-A0A946RY64-F1
#
_entry.id   AF-A0A946RY64-F1
#
_cell.length_a   1.000
_cell.length_b   1.000
_cell.length_c   1.000
_cell.angle_alpha   90.00
_cell.angle_beta   90.00
_cell.angle_gamma   90.00
#
_symmetry.space_group_name_H-M   'P 1'
#
loop_
_entity.id
_entity.type
_entity.pdbx_description
1 polymer ?
#
loop_
_entity_poly.entity_id
_entity_poly.type
_entity_poly.pdbx_seq_one_letter_code
_entity_poly.pdbx_strand_id
1 'polypeptide(L)'
;MFRLIVFVLFFNLITVPAHALGEFKITASDADALDEFGTAVSVSGDYAIVSASRNSDDGYRSGAAYIFVRNGDQWIEQTKLTAVTLMQRITLVDRFASAMITP
;
A
#
# COMPACT_ATOMS: atom_id res chain seq x y z
N MET A 1 -26.92 49.98 20.61
CA MET A 1 -27.70 49.21 19.62
C MET A 1 -26.73 48.68 18.59
N PHE A 2 -26.70 47.35 18.43
CA PHE A 2 -25.69 46.52 17.77
C PHE A 2 -25.12 47.08 16.44
N ARG A 3 -23.79 47.30 16.40
CA ARG A 3 -23.05 47.41 15.13
C ARG A 3 -22.61 46.01 14.69
N LEU A 4 -23.49 45.37 13.95
CA LEU A 4 -23.22 44.31 12.99
C LEU A 4 -22.15 44.82 11.98
N ILE A 5 -21.21 43.98 11.53
CA ILE A 5 -20.36 44.08 10.31
C ILE A 5 -18.81 44.09 10.47
N VAL A 6 -18.18 44.19 11.65
CA VAL A 6 -16.68 44.22 11.70
C VAL A 6 -16.00 42.93 12.19
N PHE A 7 -16.71 41.95 12.73
CA PHE A 7 -16.07 40.69 13.20
C PHE A 7 -15.92 39.61 12.10
N VAL A 8 -16.35 39.89 10.86
CA VAL A 8 -16.34 38.92 9.74
C VAL A 8 -15.23 39.21 8.71
N LEU A 9 -14.33 40.18 8.96
CA LEU A 9 -13.31 40.60 7.98
C LEU A 9 -11.84 40.47 8.46
N PHE A 10 -11.55 39.67 9.49
CA PHE A 10 -10.17 39.42 9.94
C PHE A 10 -9.77 37.94 10.07
N PHE A 11 -10.48 37.01 9.42
CA PHE A 11 -10.06 35.61 9.38
C PHE A 11 -10.26 34.96 8.00
N ASN A 12 -9.84 35.68 6.95
CA ASN A 12 -9.76 35.16 5.59
C ASN A 12 -8.31 35.14 5.06
N LEU A 13 -7.30 34.78 5.87
CA LEU A 13 -5.96 34.53 5.31
C LEU A 13 -5.00 33.69 6.17
N ILE A 14 -5.43 32.52 6.64
CA ILE A 14 -4.52 31.37 6.66
C ILE A 14 -5.36 30.19 6.19
N THR A 15 -5.28 29.88 4.89
CA THR A 15 -5.47 28.49 4.47
C THR A 15 -4.46 27.71 5.29
N VAL A 16 -4.91 27.11 6.39
CA VAL A 16 -4.25 25.91 6.88
C VAL A 16 -4.44 24.95 5.72
N PRO A 17 -3.39 24.50 5.02
CA PRO A 17 -3.59 23.44 4.05
C PRO A 17 -4.31 22.35 4.83
N ALA A 18 -5.53 22.00 4.42
CA ALA A 18 -6.23 20.89 5.02
C ALA A 18 -5.39 19.65 4.69
N HIS A 19 -4.37 19.37 5.50
CA HIS A 19 -3.76 18.06 5.62
C HIS A 19 -4.97 17.17 5.86
N ALA A 20 -5.31 16.35 4.87
CA ALA A 20 -6.64 15.80 4.74
C ALA A 20 -7.10 15.17 6.06
N LEU A 21 -8.08 15.77 6.74
CA LEU A 21 -8.71 15.21 7.93
C LEU A 21 -9.70 14.11 7.51
N GLY A 22 -9.20 13.13 6.74
CA GLY A 22 -9.97 12.03 6.17
C GLY A 22 -9.22 10.72 6.31
N GLU A 23 -9.95 9.64 6.56
CA GLU A 23 -9.39 8.29 6.55
C GLU A 23 -9.07 7.89 5.11
N PHE A 24 -7.84 7.43 4.86
CA PHE A 24 -7.46 6.89 3.57
C PHE A 24 -7.63 5.37 3.57
N LYS A 25 -8.63 4.87 2.83
CA LYS A 25 -8.85 3.43 2.66
C LYS A 25 -7.90 2.88 1.60
N ILE A 26 -7.14 1.86 1.97
CA ILE A 26 -6.37 1.04 1.03
C ILE A 26 -7.02 -0.32 0.82
N THR A 27 -6.85 -0.84 -0.39
CA THR A 27 -7.22 -2.21 -0.78
C THR A 27 -6.06 -2.79 -1.59
N ALA A 28 -5.94 -4.12 -1.61
CA ALA A 28 -5.08 -4.79 -2.59
C ALA A 28 -5.52 -4.43 -4.01
N SER A 29 -4.55 -4.28 -4.92
CA SER A 29 -4.78 -4.00 -6.34
C SER A 29 -5.55 -5.12 -7.05
N ASP A 30 -5.50 -6.33 -6.53
CA ASP A 30 -6.12 -7.56 -7.04
C ASP A 30 -7.09 -8.21 -6.03
N ALA A 31 -7.67 -7.41 -5.13
CA ALA A 31 -8.50 -7.90 -4.04
C ALA A 31 -9.64 -8.85 -4.48
N ASP A 32 -9.68 -10.05 -3.90
CA ASP A 32 -10.82 -10.98 -3.95
C ASP A 32 -11.58 -11.02 -2.60
N ALA A 33 -12.87 -11.39 -2.63
CA ALA A 33 -13.75 -11.45 -1.47
C ALA A 33 -13.28 -12.42 -0.38
N LEU A 34 -12.51 -13.45 -0.73
CA LEU A 34 -12.06 -14.49 0.19
C LEU A 34 -10.60 -14.38 0.63
N ASP A 35 -9.89 -13.36 0.19
CA ASP A 35 -8.45 -13.22 0.41
C ASP A 35 -8.07 -12.81 1.83
N GLU A 36 -9.04 -12.33 2.60
CA GLU A 36 -8.86 -11.87 3.98
C GLU A 36 -7.77 -10.77 4.09
N PHE A 37 -7.78 -9.84 3.14
CA PHE A 37 -6.93 -8.65 3.18
C PHE A 37 -7.17 -7.85 4.46
N GLY A 38 -6.09 -7.43 5.13
CA GLY A 38 -6.15 -6.70 6.40
C GLY A 38 -6.15 -7.58 7.65
N THR A 39 -5.92 -8.88 7.51
CA THR A 39 -5.86 -9.83 8.65
C THR A 39 -4.73 -9.52 9.63
N ALA A 40 -3.61 -9.01 9.15
CA ALA A 40 -2.53 -8.45 9.95
C ALA A 40 -1.97 -7.21 9.24
N VAL A 41 -1.58 -6.21 10.04
CA VAL A 41 -1.07 -4.93 9.55
C VAL A 41 0.14 -4.53 10.40
N SER A 42 1.20 -4.08 9.74
CA SER A 42 2.35 -3.43 10.36
C SER A 42 2.64 -2.12 9.65
N VAL A 43 2.83 -1.04 10.42
CA VAL A 43 3.14 0.29 9.87
C VAL A 43 4.38 0.83 10.55
N SER A 44 5.33 1.33 9.76
CA SER A 44 6.56 1.95 10.24
C SER A 44 6.99 3.06 9.29
N GLY A 45 6.93 4.31 9.77
CA GLY A 45 7.20 5.49 8.95
C GLY A 45 6.29 5.55 7.73
N ASP A 46 6.90 5.63 6.55
CA ASP A 46 6.20 5.70 5.26
C ASP A 46 5.88 4.33 4.67
N TYR A 47 6.09 3.24 5.41
CA TYR A 47 5.79 1.88 4.95
C TYR A 47 4.64 1.26 5.75
N ALA A 48 3.75 0.58 5.04
CA ALA A 48 2.74 -0.30 5.62
C ALA A 48 2.79 -1.65 4.92
N ILE A 49 2.69 -2.73 5.69
CA ILE A 49 2.57 -4.09 5.20
C ILE A 49 1.21 -4.62 5.64
N VAL A 50 0.42 -5.10 4.69
CA VAL A 50 -0.91 -5.65 4.92
C VAL A 50 -0.98 -7.07 4.39
N SER A 51 -1.37 -8.03 5.22
CA SER A 51 -1.51 -9.42 4.80
C SER A 51 -2.88 -9.72 4.20
N ALA A 52 -2.93 -10.69 3.29
CA ALA A 52 -4.12 -11.36 2.81
C ALA A 52 -3.91 -12.88 2.99
N SER A 53 -4.25 -13.39 4.17
CA SER A 53 -3.91 -14.76 4.60
C SER A 53 -4.53 -15.87 3.75
N ARG A 54 -5.59 -15.59 3.00
CA ARG A 54 -6.29 -16.58 2.17
C ARG A 54 -6.19 -16.32 0.67
N ASN A 55 -5.38 -15.34 0.27
CA ASN A 55 -5.07 -15.14 -1.14
C ASN A 55 -4.57 -16.45 -1.76
N SER A 56 -5.10 -16.77 -2.94
CA SER A 56 -4.92 -18.08 -3.58
C SER A 56 -4.19 -18.02 -4.92
N ASP A 57 -3.62 -16.87 -5.27
CA ASP A 57 -3.03 -16.67 -6.60
C ASP A 57 -1.84 -17.58 -6.88
N ASP A 58 -1.09 -17.96 -5.84
CA ASP A 58 0.04 -18.89 -5.94
C ASP A 58 -0.21 -20.24 -5.23
N GLY A 59 -1.48 -20.64 -5.15
CA GLY A 59 -1.92 -21.91 -4.56
C GLY A 59 -2.99 -21.71 -3.49
N TYR A 60 -3.78 -22.75 -3.25
CA TYR A 60 -4.94 -22.67 -2.36
C TYR A 60 -4.60 -22.11 -0.98
N ARG A 61 -5.10 -20.89 -0.69
CA ARG A 61 -4.84 -20.14 0.54
C ARG A 61 -3.36 -20.05 0.91
N SER A 62 -2.50 -19.89 -0.10
CA SER A 62 -1.05 -19.73 0.06
C SER A 62 -0.69 -18.40 0.74
N GLY A 63 -1.58 -17.42 0.67
CA GLY A 63 -1.45 -16.12 1.30
C GLY A 63 -0.57 -15.16 0.51
N ALA A 64 -0.80 -13.87 0.75
CA ALA A 64 -0.01 -12.78 0.20
C ALA A 64 0.22 -11.67 1.23
N ALA A 65 1.19 -10.81 0.98
CA ALA A 65 1.41 -9.57 1.73
C ALA A 65 1.68 -8.41 0.77
N TYR A 66 1.09 -7.26 1.04
CA TYR A 66 1.15 -6.09 0.19
C TYR A 66 1.92 -5.00 0.91
N ILE A 67 2.95 -4.46 0.24
CA ILE A 67 3.74 -3.34 0.73
C ILE A 67 3.18 -2.07 0.13
N PHE A 68 2.73 -1.15 0.99
CA PHE A 68 2.32 0.19 0.64
C PHE A 68 3.38 1.20 1.08
N VAL A 69 3.60 2.21 0.25
CA VAL A 69 4.44 3.37 0.56
C VAL A 69 3.61 4.63 0.57
N ARG A 70 3.82 5.46 1.59
CA ARG A 70 3.15 6.75 1.73
C ARG A 70 3.77 7.76 0.76
N ASN A 71 2.93 8.44 0.00
CA ASN A 71 3.30 9.57 -0.86
C ASN A 71 2.34 10.73 -0.57
N GLY A 72 2.78 11.70 0.22
CA GLY A 72 1.93 12.74 0.78
C GLY A 72 0.85 12.14 1.69
N ASP A 73 -0.42 12.40 1.36
CA ASP A 73 -1.58 11.89 2.09
C ASP A 73 -2.13 10.56 1.52
N GLN A 74 -1.43 9.96 0.55
CA GLN A 74 -1.85 8.72 -0.11
C GLN A 74 -0.94 7.55 0.25
N TRP A 75 -1.52 6.34 0.30
CA TRP A 75 -0.78 5.09 0.38
C TRP A 75 -0.86 4.37 -0.97
N ILE A 76 0.30 4.04 -1.54
CA ILE A 76 0.43 3.45 -2.87
C ILE A 76 1.02 2.06 -2.73
N GLU A 77 0.34 1.04 -3.24
CA GLU A 77 0.86 -0.33 -3.32
C GLU A 77 2.12 -0.35 -4.20
N GLN A 78 3.24 -0.80 -3.66
CA GLN A 78 4.52 -0.90 -4.39
C GLN A 78 4.82 -2.33 -4.81
N THR A 79 4.43 -3.30 -3.99
CA THR A 79 4.84 -4.69 -4.19
C THR A 79 3.84 -5.62 -3.53
N LYS A 80 3.43 -6.65 -4.25
CA LYS A 80 2.81 -7.85 -3.71
C LYS A 80 3.89 -8.92 -3.49
N LEU A 81 3.91 -9.48 -2.30
CA LEU A 81 4.72 -10.62 -1.91
C LEU A 81 3.81 -11.85 -1.84
N THR A 82 4.21 -12.91 -2.53
CA THR A 82 3.54 -14.21 -2.46
C THR A 82 4.56 -15.29 -2.15
N ALA A 83 4.07 -16.47 -1.73
CA ALA A 83 4.94 -17.59 -1.41
C ALA A 83 5.87 -17.98 -2.57
N VAL A 84 5.40 -17.91 -3.83
CA VAL A 84 6.21 -18.28 -5.01
C VAL A 84 7.14 -17.15 -5.49
N THR A 85 6.91 -15.90 -5.08
CA THR A 85 7.70 -14.74 -5.55
C THR A 85 9.15 -14.77 -5.04
N LEU A 86 9.48 -15.54 -4.00
CA LEU A 86 10.87 -15.82 -3.61
C LEU A 86 11.61 -16.75 -4.60
N MET A 87 10.90 -17.52 -5.43
CA MET A 87 11.50 -18.44 -6.41
C MET A 87 11.81 -17.76 -7.77
N GLN A 88 11.17 -16.62 -8.08
CA GLN A 88 11.38 -15.93 -9.36
C GLN A 88 12.71 -15.15 -9.43
N ARG A 89 13.23 -14.63 -8.30
CA ARG A 89 14.57 -13.97 -8.28
C ARG A 89 15.74 -14.96 -8.29
N ILE A 90 15.53 -16.21 -7.87
CA ILE A 90 16.56 -17.25 -7.87
C ILE A 90 16.68 -17.91 -9.26
N THR A 91 15.56 -18.11 -9.96
CA THR A 91 15.56 -18.79 -11.28
C THR A 91 16.31 -18.00 -12.37
N LEU A 92 16.34 -16.66 -12.32
CA LEU A 92 17.12 -15.87 -13.29
C LEU A 92 18.63 -16.11 -13.16
N VAL A 93 19.15 -16.27 -11.93
CA VAL A 93 20.58 -16.53 -11.69
C VAL A 93 20.97 -17.92 -12.21
N ASP A 94 20.10 -18.92 -12.03
CA ASP A 94 20.31 -20.28 -12.54
C ASP A 94 20.23 -20.35 -14.08
N ARG A 95 19.39 -19.52 -14.70
CA ARG A 95 19.29 -19.42 -16.17
C ARG A 95 20.52 -18.78 -16.80
N PHE A 96 21.20 -17.84 -16.12
CA PHE A 96 22.48 -17.31 -16.58
C PHE A 96 23.62 -18.34 -16.49
N ALA A 97 23.64 -19.17 -15.44
CA ALA A 97 24.62 -20.24 -15.30
C ALA A 97 24.45 -21.30 -16.40
N SER A 98 23.21 -21.71 -16.72
CA SER A 98 22.96 -22.69 -17.78
C SER A 98 23.25 -22.15 -19.19
N ALA A 99 23.07 -20.86 -19.44
CA ALA A 99 23.35 -20.22 -20.74
C ALA A 99 24.86 -19.99 -20.99
N MET A 100 25.68 -19.94 -19.93
CA MET A 100 27.14 -19.84 -20.04
C MET A 100 27.85 -21.20 -20.19
N ILE A 101 27.11 -22.32 -20.09
CA ILE A 101 27.69 -23.68 -20.10
C ILE A 101 27.30 -24.49 -21.36
N THR A 102 26.47 -23.95 -22.26
CA THR A 102 26.25 -24.59 -23.57
C THR A 102 27.32 -24.15 -24.58
N PRO A 103 28.09 -25.09 -25.20
CA PRO A 103 29.09 -24.78 -26.22
C PRO A 103 28.49 -24.25 -27.53
#